data_AF-A0A425WHB7-F1
#
_entry.id   AF-A0A425WHB7-F1
#
_cell.length_a   1.000
_cell.length_b   1.000
_cell.length_c   1.000
_cell.angle_alpha   90.00
_cell.angle_beta   90.00
_cell.angle_gamma   90.00
#
_symmetry.space_group_name_H-M   'P 1'
#
loop_
_entity.id
_entity.type
_entity.pdbx_description
1 polymer ?
#
loop_
_entity_poly.entity_id
_entity_poly.type
_entity_poly.pdbx_seq_one_letter_code
_entity_poly.pdbx_strand_id
1 'polypeptide(L)'
;MADTLKNGDYKIPVSLKGGTGRAGIESPADVHVKNNETTAEIIWSSSHYDYMVVDGKKYTRANKSGNSRFDIKVGDISKPVKVKADTVAMSTPHLIDYTITFDTSKAERTGGSDLSTAKYVAIPVMIACFVIGLVIGIKASRRRKKVKDKNA
;
A
#
# COMPACT_ATOMS: atom_id res chain seq x y z
N MET A 1 -1.35 -1.02 -23.51
CA MET A 1 -0.60 -1.43 -22.30
C MET A 1 -0.59 -0.21 -21.40
N ALA A 2 -1.16 -0.31 -20.20
CA ALA A 2 -1.23 0.83 -19.27
C ALA A 2 0.20 1.14 -18.79
N ASP A 3 0.61 2.40 -18.86
CA ASP A 3 1.90 2.85 -18.33
C ASP A 3 1.93 2.53 -16.83
N THR A 4 2.55 1.39 -16.52
CA THR A 4 2.45 0.74 -15.23
C THR A 4 3.49 1.40 -14.34
N LEU A 5 3.05 2.36 -13.52
CA LEU A 5 3.85 2.81 -12.38
C LEU A 5 4.35 1.55 -11.65
N LYS A 6 5.65 1.52 -11.31
CA LYS A 6 6.21 0.40 -10.56
C LYS A 6 5.60 0.36 -9.16
N ASN A 7 5.65 -0.80 -8.51
CA ASN A 7 5.21 -0.91 -7.12
C ASN A 7 5.90 0.14 -6.23
N GLY A 8 5.14 0.85 -5.43
CA GLY A 8 5.61 1.89 -4.51
C GLY A 8 4.57 2.98 -4.28
N ASP A 9 4.98 3.99 -3.54
CA ASP A 9 4.15 5.08 -3.08
C ASP A 9 4.51 6.36 -3.84
N TYR A 10 3.51 7.10 -4.26
CA TYR A 10 3.63 8.27 -5.13
C TYR A 10 2.74 9.40 -4.64
N LYS A 11 3.21 10.63 -4.77
CA LYS A 11 2.38 11.84 -4.74
C LYS A 11 2.16 12.31 -6.16
N ILE A 12 0.90 12.35 -6.59
CA ILE A 12 0.55 12.71 -7.97
C ILE A 12 -0.40 13.90 -7.94
N PRO A 13 -0.10 15.00 -8.66
CA PRO A 13 -1.04 16.09 -8.81
C PRO A 13 -2.35 15.61 -9.43
N VAL A 14 -3.47 16.02 -8.85
CA VAL A 14 -4.80 15.62 -9.30
C VAL A 14 -5.66 16.83 -9.61
N SER A 15 -6.58 16.66 -10.56
CA SER A 15 -7.58 17.66 -10.90
C SER A 15 -8.97 17.04 -10.95
N LEU A 16 -9.96 17.80 -10.50
CA LEU A 16 -11.37 17.42 -10.52
C LEU A 16 -12.10 18.28 -11.56
N LYS A 17 -12.87 17.64 -12.43
CA LYS A 17 -13.84 18.29 -13.31
C LYS A 17 -15.23 17.67 -13.11
N GLY A 18 -16.28 18.46 -13.27
CA GLY A 18 -17.66 18.00 -13.12
C GLY A 18 -18.44 18.73 -12.03
N GLY A 19 -19.67 18.29 -11.80
CA GLY A 19 -20.64 19.00 -10.97
C GLY A 19 -20.82 20.47 -11.38
N THR A 20 -20.95 21.34 -10.38
CA THR A 20 -21.09 22.80 -10.57
C THR A 20 -19.74 23.55 -10.60
N GLY A 21 -18.61 22.84 -10.56
CA GLY A 21 -17.27 23.43 -10.45
C GLY A 21 -16.91 23.96 -9.06
N ARG A 22 -17.79 23.83 -8.05
CA ARG A 22 -17.55 24.27 -6.67
C ARG A 22 -16.84 23.23 -5.80
N ALA A 23 -16.90 21.96 -6.19
CA ALA A 23 -16.23 20.89 -5.47
C ALA A 23 -14.74 20.86 -5.81
N GLY A 24 -13.91 20.55 -4.82
CA GLY A 24 -12.48 20.37 -4.99
C GLY A 24 -12.01 19.09 -4.34
N ILE A 25 -10.82 18.64 -4.74
CA ILE A 25 -10.06 17.58 -4.09
C ILE A 25 -8.69 18.11 -3.71
N GLU A 26 -8.10 17.54 -2.67
CA GLU A 26 -6.73 17.84 -2.28
C GLU A 26 -5.75 17.35 -3.35
N SER A 27 -4.74 18.18 -3.63
CA SER A 27 -3.68 17.88 -4.58
C SER A 27 -2.34 18.33 -4.00
N PRO A 28 -1.28 17.51 -4.09
CA PRO A 28 -1.21 16.19 -4.73
C PRO A 28 -1.88 15.07 -3.91
N ALA A 29 -2.41 14.05 -4.60
CA ALA A 29 -3.00 12.87 -3.98
C ALA A 29 -1.95 11.79 -3.71
N ASP A 30 -2.12 11.05 -2.62
CA ASP A 30 -1.29 9.88 -2.30
C ASP A 30 -1.78 8.65 -3.10
N VAL A 31 -0.86 7.99 -3.80
CA VAL A 31 -1.12 6.87 -4.70
C VAL A 31 -0.20 5.71 -4.34
N HIS A 32 -0.79 4.56 -4.07
CA HIS A 32 -0.10 3.33 -3.69
C HIS A 32 -0.25 2.29 -4.79
N VAL A 33 0.86 1.83 -5.36
CA VAL A 33 0.89 0.78 -6.38
C VAL A 33 1.47 -0.48 -5.77
N LYS A 34 0.69 -1.56 -5.73
CA LYS A 34 1.11 -2.84 -5.18
C LYS A 34 0.46 -4.00 -5.92
N ASN A 35 1.26 -4.97 -6.34
CA ASN A 35 0.78 -6.19 -7.01
C ASN A 35 -0.11 -5.89 -8.24
N ASN A 36 0.28 -4.88 -9.03
CA ASN A 36 -0.49 -4.35 -10.17
C ASN A 36 -1.86 -3.75 -9.80
N GLU A 37 -2.15 -3.54 -8.52
CA GLU A 37 -3.29 -2.73 -8.08
C GLU A 37 -2.83 -1.32 -7.71
N THR A 38 -3.50 -0.32 -8.26
CA THR A 38 -3.27 1.09 -7.94
C THR A 38 -4.41 1.59 -7.06
N THR A 39 -4.07 2.07 -5.86
CA THR A 39 -5.03 2.68 -4.92
C THR A 39 -4.70 4.15 -4.77
N ALA A 40 -5.66 5.03 -4.99
CA ALA A 40 -5.50 6.47 -4.82
C ALA A 40 -6.34 6.98 -3.65
N GLU A 41 -5.73 7.81 -2.82
CA GLU A 41 -6.39 8.51 -1.72
C GLU A 41 -6.96 9.84 -2.24
N ILE A 42 -8.28 9.96 -2.23
CA ILE A 42 -9.01 11.15 -2.66
C ILE A 42 -9.64 11.83 -1.45
N ILE A 43 -9.11 13.00 -1.10
CA ILE A 43 -9.65 13.85 -0.04
C ILE A 43 -10.45 14.97 -0.68
N TRP A 44 -11.74 15.05 -0.38
CA TRP A 44 -12.62 16.10 -0.86
C TRP A 44 -12.48 17.38 -0.03
N SER A 45 -12.76 18.53 -0.61
CA SER A 45 -12.80 19.81 0.12
C SER A 45 -13.94 19.94 1.14
N SER A 46 -14.81 18.92 1.26
CA SER A 46 -15.94 18.89 2.17
C SER A 46 -16.08 17.54 2.88
N SER A 47 -16.60 17.55 4.11
CA SER A 47 -16.95 16.38 4.91
C SER A 47 -18.32 15.77 4.55
N HIS A 48 -19.07 16.39 3.64
CA HIS A 48 -20.45 16.00 3.30
C HIS A 48 -20.55 15.00 2.14
N TYR A 49 -19.52 14.18 1.91
CA TYR A 49 -19.58 13.09 0.94
C TYR A 49 -19.62 11.74 1.65
N ASP A 50 -20.62 10.93 1.32
CA ASP A 50 -20.88 9.67 2.00
C ASP A 50 -20.22 8.48 1.29
N TYR A 51 -20.35 8.44 -0.03
CA TYR A 51 -19.75 7.40 -0.86
C TYR A 51 -19.38 7.91 -2.25
N MET A 52 -18.44 7.19 -2.87
CA MET A 52 -18.08 7.35 -4.27
C MET A 52 -18.38 6.05 -5.03
N VAL A 53 -18.71 6.17 -6.30
CA VAL A 53 -18.81 5.04 -7.24
C VAL A 53 -17.77 5.24 -8.33
N VAL A 54 -16.85 4.30 -8.45
CA VAL A 54 -15.79 4.30 -9.47
C VAL A 54 -15.87 2.98 -10.23
N ASP A 55 -16.00 3.05 -11.56
CA ASP A 55 -16.19 1.87 -12.42
C ASP A 55 -17.29 0.91 -11.93
N GLY A 56 -18.39 1.47 -11.41
CA GLY A 56 -19.52 0.71 -10.86
C GLY A 56 -19.31 0.13 -9.46
N LYS A 57 -18.14 0.31 -8.84
CA LYS A 57 -17.85 -0.13 -7.47
C LYS A 57 -18.05 1.00 -6.48
N LYS A 58 -18.78 0.72 -5.39
CA LYS A 58 -19.03 1.67 -4.31
C LYS A 58 -17.85 1.66 -3.32
N TYR A 59 -17.36 2.85 -2.99
CA TYR A 59 -16.34 3.13 -1.99
C TYR A 59 -16.94 4.01 -0.91
N THR A 60 -16.84 3.59 0.34
CA THR A 60 -17.29 4.36 1.50
C THR A 60 -16.16 5.21 2.05
N ARG A 61 -16.52 6.26 2.78
CA ARG A 61 -15.55 7.13 3.44
C ARG A 61 -14.61 6.34 4.36
N ALA A 62 -13.31 6.60 4.26
CA ALA A 62 -12.25 5.93 5.00
C ALA A 62 -12.01 6.55 6.40
N ASN A 63 -12.32 7.84 6.56
CA ASN A 63 -12.13 8.58 7.82
C ASN A 63 -13.45 8.76 8.61
N LYS A 64 -13.34 9.06 9.91
CA LYS A 64 -14.51 9.37 10.77
C LYS A 64 -14.76 10.87 10.97
N SER A 65 -13.73 11.70 10.83
CA SER A 65 -13.78 13.16 11.08
C SER A 65 -12.98 13.93 10.05
N GLY A 66 -13.34 15.20 9.83
CA GLY A 66 -12.73 16.06 8.82
C GLY A 66 -13.29 15.84 7.41
N ASN A 67 -12.54 16.32 6.43
CA ASN A 67 -12.85 16.23 5.01
C ASN A 67 -13.02 14.79 4.54
N SER A 68 -13.92 14.55 3.58
CA SER A 68 -14.25 13.17 3.17
C SER A 68 -13.09 12.55 2.41
N ARG A 69 -12.51 11.48 2.96
CA ARG A 69 -11.43 10.70 2.33
C ARG A 69 -11.98 9.40 1.78
N PHE A 70 -11.59 9.06 0.56
CA PHE A 70 -11.90 7.78 -0.09
C PHE A 70 -10.64 7.13 -0.65
N ASP A 71 -10.47 5.84 -0.41
CA ASP A 71 -9.40 5.06 -1.02
C ASP A 71 -9.99 4.27 -2.20
N ILE A 72 -9.72 4.73 -3.43
CA ILE A 72 -10.31 4.17 -4.65
C ILE A 72 -9.30 3.32 -5.42
N LYS A 73 -9.74 2.18 -5.98
CA LYS A 73 -8.92 1.42 -6.93
C LYS A 73 -9.03 2.04 -8.31
N VAL A 74 -7.89 2.34 -8.93
CA VAL A 74 -7.80 2.92 -10.27
C VAL A 74 -7.20 1.90 -11.22
N GLY A 75 -7.94 1.56 -12.29
CA GLY A 75 -7.46 0.60 -13.28
C GLY A 75 -6.35 1.18 -14.18
N ASP A 76 -6.62 2.33 -14.80
CA ASP A 76 -5.68 3.02 -15.69
C ASP A 76 -5.50 4.47 -15.23
N ILE A 77 -4.45 4.72 -14.44
CA ILE A 77 -4.18 6.03 -13.85
C ILE A 77 -3.74 7.08 -14.87
N SER A 78 -3.31 6.67 -16.07
CA SER A 78 -2.97 7.58 -17.17
C SER A 78 -4.22 8.22 -17.80
N LYS A 79 -5.40 7.62 -17.59
CA LYS A 79 -6.65 8.09 -18.17
C LYS A 79 -7.51 8.85 -17.14
N PRO A 80 -8.37 9.77 -17.61
CA PRO A 80 -9.39 10.37 -16.77
C PRO A 80 -10.32 9.30 -16.19
N VAL A 81 -10.48 9.32 -14.87
CA VAL A 81 -11.30 8.37 -14.11
C VAL A 81 -12.66 9.00 -13.86
N LYS A 82 -13.72 8.36 -14.36
CA LYS A 82 -15.10 8.80 -14.09
C LYS A 82 -15.54 8.30 -12.72
N VAL A 83 -16.02 9.23 -11.89
CA VAL A 83 -16.49 8.92 -10.54
C VAL A 83 -17.85 9.56 -10.30
N LYS A 84 -18.70 8.92 -9.54
CA LYS A 84 -19.93 9.52 -9.01
C LYS A 84 -19.79 9.70 -7.52
N ALA A 85 -19.92 10.91 -7.01
CA ALA A 85 -19.83 11.17 -5.59
C ALA A 85 -21.20 11.57 -5.05
N ASP A 86 -21.61 10.91 -3.97
CA ASP A 86 -22.85 11.21 -3.26
C ASP A 86 -22.59 12.21 -2.16
N THR A 87 -23.35 13.30 -2.17
CA THR A 87 -23.29 14.31 -1.12
C THR A 87 -24.66 14.51 -0.49
N VAL A 88 -24.69 14.49 0.84
CA VAL A 88 -25.85 14.90 1.64
C VAL A 88 -25.62 16.34 2.09
N ALA A 89 -25.67 17.25 1.12
CA ALA A 89 -25.78 18.68 1.42
C ALA A 89 -27.27 19.03 1.58
N MET A 90 -27.63 19.73 2.66
CA MET A 90 -29.00 20.22 2.90
C MET A 90 -30.09 19.13 2.93
N SER A 91 -29.78 17.94 3.46
CA SER A 91 -30.72 16.84 3.70
C SER A 91 -31.31 16.16 2.46
N THR A 92 -30.79 16.46 1.26
CA THR A 92 -31.14 15.73 0.04
C THR A 92 -29.88 15.05 -0.51
N PRO A 93 -29.86 13.71 -0.70
CA PRO A 93 -28.74 13.03 -1.32
C PRO A 93 -28.66 13.39 -2.81
N HIS A 94 -27.48 13.84 -3.23
CA HIS A 94 -27.18 14.16 -4.62
C HIS A 94 -26.01 13.33 -5.11
N LEU A 95 -26.25 12.46 -6.09
CA LEU A 95 -25.20 11.72 -6.79
C LEU A 95 -24.73 12.53 -8.01
N ILE A 96 -23.52 13.05 -7.96
CA ILE A 96 -22.97 13.95 -8.98
C ILE A 96 -21.83 13.27 -9.73
N ASP A 97 -21.84 13.40 -11.06
CA ASP A 97 -20.78 12.92 -11.94
C ASP A 97 -19.57 13.87 -11.94
N TYR A 98 -18.39 13.27 -11.73
CA TYR A 98 -17.09 13.93 -11.79
C TYR A 98 -16.10 13.11 -12.62
N THR A 99 -15.02 13.76 -13.01
CA THR A 99 -13.86 13.18 -13.68
C THR A 99 -12.61 13.62 -12.95
N ILE A 100 -11.84 12.64 -12.48
CA ILE A 100 -10.55 12.85 -11.82
C ILE A 100 -9.44 12.55 -12.84
N THR A 101 -8.51 13.48 -13.01
CA THR A 101 -7.34 13.29 -13.85
C THR A 101 -6.08 13.35 -13.01
N PHE A 102 -5.22 12.34 -13.14
CA PHE A 102 -3.92 12.24 -12.48
C PHE A 102 -2.83 12.71 -13.45
N ASP A 103 -2.04 13.70 -13.06
CA ASP A 103 -0.88 14.15 -13.85
C ASP A 103 0.33 13.26 -13.57
N THR A 104 0.34 12.07 -14.16
CA THR A 104 1.41 11.07 -13.96
C THR A 104 2.78 11.56 -14.41
N SER A 105 2.85 12.60 -15.26
CA SER A 105 4.12 13.21 -15.68
C SER A 105 4.83 13.94 -14.55
N LYS A 106 4.09 14.33 -13.51
CA LYS A 106 4.57 15.00 -12.30
C LYS A 106 4.48 14.10 -11.06
N ALA A 107 4.42 12.79 -11.26
CA ALA A 107 4.38 11.85 -10.16
C ALA A 107 5.71 11.85 -9.40
N GLU A 108 5.66 12.17 -8.11
CA GLU A 108 6.81 12.12 -7.21
C GLU A 108 6.76 10.81 -6.41
N ARG A 109 7.75 9.94 -6.57
CA ARG A 109 7.83 8.70 -5.78
C ARG A 109 8.30 9.04 -4.36
N THR A 110 7.46 8.76 -3.38
CA THR A 110 7.73 9.04 -1.96
C THR A 110 8.10 7.80 -1.16
N GLY A 111 7.84 6.60 -1.69
CA GLY A 111 8.09 5.34 -0.99
C GLY A 111 8.12 4.13 -1.92
N GLY A 112 8.60 3.01 -1.40
CA GLY A 112 8.73 1.75 -2.11
C GLY A 112 10.18 1.29 -2.17
N SER A 113 10.57 0.48 -1.19
CA SER A 113 11.73 -0.40 -1.30
C SER A 113 11.44 -1.39 -2.41
N ASP A 114 12.27 -1.42 -3.45
CA ASP A 114 12.41 -2.60 -4.28
C ASP A 114 12.66 -3.77 -3.33
N LEU A 115 11.67 -4.65 -3.16
CA LEU A 115 11.85 -5.91 -2.45
C LEU A 115 12.59 -6.89 -3.38
N SER A 116 13.74 -6.47 -3.88
CA SER A 116 14.81 -7.31 -4.38
C SER A 116 16.08 -6.83 -3.66
N THR A 117 16.52 -7.59 -2.64
CA THR A 117 17.94 -7.81 -2.24
C THR A 117 18.20 -7.94 -0.73
N ALA A 118 17.44 -7.38 0.21
CA ALA A 118 17.99 -7.21 1.57
C ALA A 118 17.29 -7.88 2.77
N LYS A 119 16.45 -8.94 2.62
CA LYS A 119 15.91 -9.67 3.80
C LYS A 119 15.92 -11.21 3.76
N TYR A 120 16.29 -11.83 2.64
CA TYR A 120 16.37 -13.31 2.54
C TYR A 120 17.76 -13.87 2.27
N VAL A 121 18.82 -13.05 2.23
CA VAL A 121 20.22 -13.52 2.25
C VAL A 121 20.75 -13.53 3.68
N ALA A 122 20.11 -14.32 4.56
CA ALA A 122 20.70 -14.65 5.87
C ALA A 122 20.08 -15.86 6.58
N ILE A 123 18.94 -16.40 6.11
CA ILE A 123 18.18 -17.38 6.91
C ILE A 123 17.64 -18.48 5.97
N PRO A 124 18.51 -19.41 5.50
CA PRO A 124 18.48 -20.74 6.11
C PRO A 124 19.85 -21.43 6.28
N VAL A 125 21.00 -20.77 6.08
CA VAL A 125 22.32 -21.41 6.29
C VAL A 125 22.65 -21.60 7.79
N MET A 126 21.99 -20.87 8.69
CA MET A 126 22.19 -20.98 10.14
C MET A 126 21.54 -22.20 10.80
N ILE A 127 20.66 -22.94 10.11
CA ILE A 127 20.06 -24.16 10.68
C ILE A 127 20.99 -25.37 10.53
N ALA A 128 21.88 -25.38 9.53
CA ALA A 128 22.87 -26.46 9.35
C ALA A 128 24.04 -26.38 10.36
N CYS A 129 24.39 -25.19 10.85
CA CYS A 129 25.52 -25.00 11.78
C CYS A 129 25.21 -25.42 13.23
N PHE A 130 23.94 -25.53 13.62
CA PHE A 130 23.57 -25.94 14.99
C PHE A 130 23.64 -27.46 15.23
N VAL A 131 23.69 -28.28 14.18
CA VAL A 131 23.72 -29.75 14.33
C VAL A 131 25.15 -30.28 14.53
N ILE A 132 26.19 -29.53 14.14
CA ILE A 132 27.59 -29.98 14.24
C ILE A 132 28.17 -29.75 15.65
N GLY A 133 27.75 -28.69 16.36
CA GLY A 133 28.24 -28.37 17.70
C GLY A 133 27.88 -29.41 18.78
N LEU A 134 26.76 -30.12 18.61
CA LEU A 134 26.25 -31.07 19.61
C LEU A 134 26.97 -32.44 19.57
N VAL A 135 27.53 -32.83 18.42
CA VAL A 135 28.24 -34.11 18.26
C VAL A 135 29.64 -34.08 18.87
N ILE A 136 30.32 -32.92 18.86
CA ILE A 136 31.68 -32.78 19.41
C ILE A 136 31.67 -32.83 20.95
N GLY A 137 30.65 -32.26 21.59
CA GLY A 137 30.50 -32.28 23.05
C GLY A 137 30.28 -33.67 23.66
N ILE A 138 29.59 -34.57 22.94
CA ILE A 138 29.30 -35.93 23.44
C ILE A 138 30.54 -36.85 23.35
N LYS A 139 31.45 -36.64 22.38
CA LYS A 139 32.63 -37.52 22.23
C LYS A 139 33.73 -37.24 23.26
N ALA A 140 33.85 -35.99 23.74
CA ALA A 140 34.84 -35.61 24.75
C ALA A 140 34.49 -36.08 26.17
N SER A 141 33.20 -36.14 26.53
CA SER A 141 32.77 -36.56 27.87
C SER A 141 32.91 -38.07 28.12
N ARG A 142 32.82 -38.92 27.08
CA ARG A 142 33.01 -40.38 27.22
C ARG A 142 34.47 -40.80 27.39
N ARG A 143 35.45 -40.02 26.91
CA ARG A 143 36.88 -40.38 27.06
C ARG A 143 37.44 -40.08 28.45
N ARG A 144 36.93 -39.06 29.16
CA ARG A 144 37.41 -38.73 30.52
C ARG A 144 37.02 -39.77 31.57
N LYS A 145 35.91 -40.51 31.42
CA LYS A 145 35.56 -41.59 32.36
C LYS A 145 36.49 -42.81 32.26
N LYS A 146 37.05 -43.14 31.09
CA LYS A 146 37.96 -44.31 30.95
C LYS A 146 39.39 -44.10 31.46
N VAL A 147 39.79 -42.86 31.76
CA VAL A 147 41.15 -42.54 32.25
C VAL A 147 41.21 -42.49 33.78
N LYS A 148 40.06 -42.31 34.46
CA LYS A 148 40.02 -42.26 35.94
C LYS A 148 39.93 -43.64 36.61
N ASP A 149 39.61 -44.69 35.85
CA ASP A 149 39.52 -46.09 36.34
C ASP A 149 40.77 -46.94 36.02
N LYS A 150 41.89 -46.34 35.58
CA LYS A 150 43.14 -47.06 35.27
C LYS A 150 44.36 -46.68 36.12
N ASN A 151 44.18 -45.82 37.12
CA ASN A 151 45.21 -45.51 38.12
C ASN A 151 44.71 -45.82 39.55
N ALA A 152 44.09 -46.98 39.72
CA ALA A 152 43.92 -47.66 41.00
C ALA A 152 44.51 -49.06 40.85
#